data_AF-A0A7K0G2R3-F1
#
_entry.id   AF-A0A7K0G2R3-F1
#
_cell.length_a   1.000
_cell.length_b   1.000
_cell.length_c   1.000
_cell.angle_alpha   90.00
_cell.angle_beta   90.00
_cell.angle_gamma   90.00
#
_symmetry.space_group_name_H-M   'P 1'
#
loop_
_entity.id
_entity.type
_entity.pdbx_description
1 polymer ?
#
loop_
_entity_poly.entity_id
_entity_poly.type
_entity_poly.pdbx_seq_one_letter_code
_entity_poly.pdbx_strand_id
1 'polypeptide(L)'
;MYKKYQTGKSSLMLSVPVSELVDMKRFEKELISLKKDKGIALSLAVIAGLGVVYAIWHKSRKNSKPQLHPQQIGEEKFDLSNDETTRLSLLFGAGQVMVLANGKRIGKVSRSAVSEQWKSNDQAVLPHLARINDGTTELSSRQNFSLILKGNFSEILATEWKSTETLEVILKPEVDTVAFSKRLKEQVDKLIGFPRLLDLIVKRIDNPYFIIVRLNTKPGLSPIGES
;
A
#
# COMPACT_ATOMS: atom_id res chain seq x y z
N MET A 1 -36.65 1.44 -22.77
CA MET A 1 -36.09 2.70 -22.23
C MET A 1 -34.62 2.46 -21.88
N TYR A 2 -33.69 2.92 -22.72
CA TYR A 2 -32.24 2.76 -22.50
C TYR A 2 -31.67 3.98 -21.78
N LYS A 3 -31.04 3.77 -20.61
CA LYS A 3 -30.30 4.81 -19.88
C LYS A 3 -28.93 5.01 -20.54
N LYS A 4 -28.65 6.26 -20.94
CA LYS A 4 -27.36 6.76 -21.42
C LYS A 4 -26.30 6.65 -20.31
N TYR A 5 -25.16 6.04 -20.63
CA TYR A 5 -23.93 6.17 -19.86
C TYR A 5 -23.29 7.53 -20.18
N GLN A 6 -23.09 8.37 -19.17
CA GLN A 6 -22.21 9.55 -19.27
C GLN A 6 -20.78 9.12 -18.98
N THR A 7 -19.91 9.31 -19.96
CA THR A 7 -18.46 9.20 -19.84
C THR A 7 -17.90 10.46 -19.17
N GLY A 8 -17.49 10.33 -17.91
CA GLY A 8 -16.72 11.36 -17.21
C GLY A 8 -15.29 11.42 -17.74
N LYS A 9 -14.95 12.50 -18.45
CA LYS A 9 -13.57 12.89 -18.75
C LYS A 9 -12.88 13.28 -17.43
N SER A 10 -12.00 12.42 -16.93
CA SER A 10 -11.02 12.83 -15.91
C SER A 10 -9.97 13.74 -16.58
N SER A 11 -10.08 15.03 -16.31
CA SER A 11 -9.04 16.01 -16.62
C SER A 11 -7.87 15.76 -15.66
N LEU A 12 -6.81 15.11 -16.15
CA LEU A 12 -5.51 15.08 -15.49
C LEU A 12 -4.98 16.52 -15.46
N MET A 13 -5.26 17.24 -14.37
CA MET A 13 -4.54 18.48 -14.06
C MET A 13 -3.11 18.10 -13.69
N LEU A 14 -2.19 18.30 -14.62
CA LEU A 14 -0.76 18.43 -14.33
C LEU A 14 -0.60 19.66 -13.42
N SER A 15 -0.42 19.43 -12.13
CA SER A 15 -0.04 20.48 -11.19
C SER A 15 1.37 20.94 -11.54
N VAL A 16 1.47 22.04 -12.28
CA VAL A 16 2.74 22.74 -12.48
C VAL A 16 3.13 23.35 -11.14
N PRO A 17 4.34 23.10 -10.61
CA PRO A 17 4.77 23.65 -9.34
C PRO A 17 4.73 25.18 -9.38
N VAL A 18 4.15 25.80 -8.35
CA VAL A 18 3.94 27.26 -8.25
C VAL A 18 5.25 28.06 -8.41
N SER A 19 6.41 27.45 -8.15
CA SER A 19 7.73 28.05 -8.36
C SER A 19 8.04 28.32 -9.85
N GLU A 20 7.52 27.54 -10.79
CA GLU A 20 7.73 27.77 -12.24
C GLU A 20 6.85 28.89 -12.80
N LEU A 21 5.68 29.15 -12.18
CA LEU A 21 4.80 30.25 -12.54
C LEU A 21 5.35 31.63 -12.17
N VAL A 22 6.24 31.69 -11.16
CA VAL A 22 6.89 32.94 -10.72
C VAL A 22 7.94 33.41 -11.73
N ASP A 23 8.67 32.48 -12.36
CA ASP A 23 9.66 32.83 -13.39
C ASP A 23 9.01 33.33 -14.69
N MET A 24 7.82 32.83 -15.02
CA MET A 24 7.13 33.22 -16.26
C MET A 24 6.71 34.70 -16.25
N LYS A 25 6.25 35.23 -15.10
CA LYS A 25 5.89 36.66 -14.96
C LYS A 25 7.10 37.58 -14.97
N ARG A 26 8.27 37.09 -14.54
CA ARG A 26 9.53 37.84 -14.61
C ARG A 26 10.02 37.94 -16.05
N PHE A 27 9.89 36.84 -16.80
CA PHE A 27 10.25 36.77 -18.22
C PHE A 27 9.35 37.66 -19.11
N GLU A 28 8.04 37.73 -18.82
CA GLU A 28 7.12 38.63 -19.53
C GLU A 28 7.48 40.11 -19.36
N LYS A 29 7.92 40.53 -18.17
CA LYS A 29 8.36 41.91 -17.93
C LYS A 29 9.63 42.28 -18.69
N GLU A 30 10.60 41.36 -18.77
CA GLU A 30 11.82 41.60 -19.58
C GLU A 30 11.51 41.70 -21.07
N LEU A 31 10.62 40.84 -21.59
CA LEU A 31 10.17 40.88 -22.99
C LEU A 31 9.46 42.19 -23.38
N ILE A 32 8.68 42.77 -22.46
CA ILE A 32 8.01 44.06 -22.69
C ILE A 32 9.01 45.22 -22.71
N SER A 33 10.07 45.18 -21.90
CA SER A 33 11.10 46.21 -21.87
C SER A 33 11.95 46.24 -23.16
N LEU A 34 12.19 45.07 -23.77
CA LEU A 34 12.98 44.91 -24.99
C LEU A 34 12.27 45.40 -26.26
N LYS A 35 10.93 45.57 -26.24
CA LYS A 35 10.16 46.08 -27.39
C LYS A 35 10.35 47.58 -27.65
N LYS A 36 10.91 48.35 -26.71
CA LYS A 36 10.85 49.82 -26.79
C LYS A 36 11.91 50.46 -27.70
N ASP A 37 13.03 49.79 -27.99
CA ASP A 37 14.14 50.44 -28.73
C ASP A 37 14.62 49.75 -30.03
N LYS A 38 14.26 48.50 -30.34
CA LYS A 38 14.68 47.82 -31.60
C LYS A 38 13.61 46.86 -32.13
N GLY A 39 12.51 47.42 -32.61
CA GLY A 39 11.20 46.75 -32.78
C GLY A 39 11.03 45.67 -33.85
N ILE A 40 12.04 45.23 -34.60
CA ILE A 40 11.82 44.21 -35.67
C ILE A 40 12.87 43.09 -35.68
N ALA A 41 14.12 43.35 -35.28
CA ALA A 41 15.16 42.32 -35.33
C ALA A 41 15.05 41.26 -34.22
N LEU A 42 14.50 41.61 -33.04
CA LEU A 42 14.44 40.71 -31.90
C LEU A 42 13.31 39.67 -31.98
N SER A 43 12.21 39.98 -32.69
CA SER A 43 11.06 39.06 -32.80
C SER A 43 11.38 37.83 -33.65
N LEU A 44 12.22 37.97 -34.69
CA LEU A 44 12.65 36.85 -35.53
C LEU A 44 13.58 35.88 -34.80
N ALA A 45 14.45 36.37 -33.91
CA ALA A 45 15.37 35.52 -33.14
C ALA A 45 14.63 34.63 -32.13
N VAL A 46 13.57 35.14 -31.49
CA VAL A 46 12.77 34.37 -30.52
C VAL A 46 11.94 33.28 -31.21
N ILE A 47 11.37 33.57 -32.39
CA ILE A 47 10.63 32.56 -33.17
C ILE A 47 11.56 31.46 -33.68
N ALA A 48 12.77 31.82 -34.14
CA ALA A 48 13.78 30.85 -34.55
C ALA A 48 14.25 29.96 -33.38
N GLY A 49 14.45 30.54 -32.18
CA GLY A 49 14.85 29.80 -30.98
C GLY A 49 13.79 28.77 -30.53
N LEU A 50 12.51 29.15 -30.52
CA LEU A 50 11.41 28.25 -30.15
C LEU A 50 11.25 27.09 -31.15
N GLY A 51 11.49 27.34 -32.45
CA GLY A 51 11.46 26.30 -33.48
C GLY A 51 12.51 25.22 -33.27
N VAL A 52 13.73 25.60 -32.86
CA VAL A 52 14.82 24.65 -32.59
C VAL A 52 14.53 23.79 -31.36
N VAL A 53 14.02 24.39 -30.27
CA VAL A 53 13.64 23.64 -29.06
C VAL A 53 12.52 22.64 -29.37
N TYR A 54 11.51 23.04 -30.15
CA TYR A 54 10.42 22.15 -30.56
C TYR A 54 10.91 20.99 -31.44
N ALA A 55 11.82 21.25 -32.39
CA ALA A 55 12.39 20.22 -33.25
C ALA A 55 13.25 19.20 -32.48
N ILE A 56 14.06 19.66 -31.52
CA ILE A 56 14.86 18.80 -30.63
C ILE A 56 13.95 17.92 -29.77
N TRP A 57 12.91 18.50 -29.18
CA TRP A 57 11.94 17.76 -28.37
C TRP A 57 11.17 16.71 -29.17
N HIS A 58 10.71 17.07 -30.38
CA HIS A 58 9.95 16.15 -31.23
C HIS A 58 10.83 15.02 -31.80
N LYS A 59 12.12 15.27 -32.10
CA LYS A 59 13.08 14.23 -32.49
C LYS A 59 13.38 13.27 -31.34
N SER A 60 13.45 13.77 -30.10
CA SER A 60 13.66 12.95 -28.90
C SER A 60 12.49 11.98 -28.61
N ARG A 61 11.24 12.36 -28.94
CA ARG A 61 10.06 11.48 -28.80
C ARG A 61 10.00 10.33 -29.79
N LYS A 62 10.54 10.47 -31.00
CA LYS A 62 10.43 9.42 -32.04
C LYS A 62 11.43 8.27 -31.88
N ASN A 63 12.53 8.49 -31.17
CA ASN A 63 13.53 7.45 -30.87
C ASN A 63 13.34 6.79 -29.52
N SER A 64 12.51 7.36 -28.65
CA SER A 64 12.09 6.74 -27.41
C SER A 64 10.88 5.84 -27.67
N LYS A 65 11.08 4.69 -28.32
CA LYS A 65 10.18 3.56 -28.01
C LYS A 65 10.29 3.41 -26.50
N PRO A 66 9.19 3.45 -25.72
CA PRO A 66 9.28 3.10 -24.32
C PRO A 66 9.79 1.66 -24.28
N GLN A 67 11.08 1.50 -24.06
CA GLN A 67 11.57 0.30 -23.42
C GLN A 67 10.85 0.33 -22.08
N LEU A 68 9.73 -0.39 -22.03
CA LEU A 68 9.35 -1.12 -20.84
C LEU A 68 10.61 -1.90 -20.47
N HIS A 69 11.50 -1.27 -19.70
CA HIS A 69 12.22 -2.00 -18.69
C HIS A 69 11.13 -2.83 -18.02
N PRO A 70 11.22 -4.17 -18.03
CA PRO A 70 10.39 -4.97 -17.16
C PRO A 70 10.60 -4.31 -15.81
N GLN A 71 9.55 -3.63 -15.33
CA GLN A 71 9.48 -3.19 -13.96
C GLN A 71 9.79 -4.49 -13.23
N GLN A 72 10.97 -4.59 -12.60
CA GLN A 72 11.30 -5.74 -11.79
C GLN A 72 10.14 -5.77 -10.78
N ILE A 73 9.18 -6.65 -11.03
CA ILE A 73 8.11 -6.94 -10.09
C ILE A 73 8.91 -7.54 -8.96
N GLY A 74 9.25 -6.69 -7.99
CA GLY A 74 10.16 -7.03 -6.91
C GLY A 74 9.65 -8.32 -6.32
N GLU A 75 10.51 -9.34 -6.30
CA GLU A 75 10.13 -10.63 -5.76
C GLU A 75 9.79 -10.41 -4.28
N GLU A 76 8.50 -10.39 -3.97
CA GLU A 76 8.05 -10.17 -2.61
C GLU A 76 8.20 -11.49 -1.87
N LYS A 77 9.12 -11.53 -0.91
CA LYS A 77 9.38 -12.69 -0.07
C LYS A 77 8.65 -12.53 1.25
N PHE A 78 7.76 -13.46 1.55
CA PHE A 78 7.03 -13.52 2.80
C PHE A 78 7.46 -14.72 3.62
N ASP A 79 7.89 -14.48 4.86
CA ASP A 79 8.23 -15.55 5.78
C ASP A 79 6.99 -15.99 6.59
N LEU A 80 6.71 -17.29 6.59
CA LEU A 80 5.58 -17.93 7.27
C LEU A 80 5.98 -18.58 8.62
N SER A 81 7.25 -18.46 9.04
CA SER A 81 7.78 -19.25 10.15
C SER A 81 7.49 -18.65 11.52
N ASN A 82 6.97 -19.50 12.42
CA ASN A 82 6.84 -19.23 13.87
C ASN A 82 7.39 -20.37 14.74
N ASP A 83 8.08 -21.36 14.16
CA ASP A 83 8.77 -22.45 14.86
C ASP A 83 10.22 -22.59 14.37
N GLU A 84 11.12 -23.08 15.25
CA GLU A 84 12.57 -23.16 15.01
C GLU A 84 12.98 -24.23 13.97
N THR A 85 12.14 -25.24 13.72
CA THR A 85 12.54 -26.45 12.98
C THR A 85 12.53 -26.32 11.47
N THR A 86 11.66 -25.48 10.88
CA THR A 86 11.63 -25.28 9.42
C THR A 86 11.05 -23.91 9.07
N ARG A 87 11.90 -23.07 8.47
CA ARG A 87 11.53 -21.74 7.97
C ARG A 87 10.88 -21.86 6.60
N LEU A 88 9.58 -21.56 6.52
CA LEU A 88 8.86 -21.51 5.26
C LEU A 88 8.77 -20.07 4.76
N SER A 89 8.98 -19.87 3.47
CA SER A 89 8.79 -18.58 2.79
C SER A 89 8.00 -18.75 1.50
N LEU A 90 7.21 -17.74 1.14
CA LEU A 90 6.54 -17.60 -0.15
C LEU A 90 7.21 -16.51 -0.95
N LEU A 91 7.56 -16.79 -2.20
CA LEU A 91 8.12 -15.83 -3.13
C LEU A 91 7.12 -15.59 -4.26
N PHE A 92 6.64 -14.36 -4.36
CA PHE A 92 5.64 -13.95 -5.35
C PHE A 92 6.36 -13.41 -6.59
N GLY A 93 6.19 -14.08 -7.73
CA GLY A 93 6.74 -13.63 -9.01
C GLY A 93 5.75 -13.87 -10.15
N ALA A 94 5.88 -13.16 -11.27
CA ALA A 94 5.16 -13.30 -12.56
C ALA A 94 3.99 -14.32 -12.66
N GLY A 95 2.96 -14.22 -11.80
CA GLY A 95 1.78 -15.10 -11.80
C GLY A 95 1.96 -16.48 -11.13
N GLN A 96 3.07 -16.75 -10.44
CA GLN A 96 3.31 -17.99 -9.69
C GLN A 96 3.84 -17.68 -8.28
N VAL A 97 3.43 -18.50 -7.31
CA VAL A 97 3.94 -18.38 -5.93
C VAL A 97 4.81 -19.58 -5.62
N MET A 98 6.07 -19.30 -5.35
CA MET A 98 7.09 -20.31 -5.07
C MET A 98 7.19 -20.52 -3.55
N VAL A 99 7.33 -21.77 -3.12
CA VAL A 99 7.52 -22.12 -1.70
C VAL A 99 8.98 -22.48 -1.47
N LEU A 100 9.57 -21.85 -0.46
CA LEU A 100 10.93 -22.12 0.01
C LEU A 100 10.85 -22.72 1.42
N ALA A 101 11.60 -23.79 1.67
CA ALA A 101 11.85 -24.33 3.00
C ALA A 101 13.34 -24.19 3.31
N ASN A 102 13.66 -23.52 4.42
CA ASN A 102 15.03 -23.18 4.83
C ASN A 102 15.82 -22.50 3.69
N GLY A 103 15.16 -21.61 2.95
CA GLY A 103 15.74 -20.90 1.81
C GLY A 103 15.89 -21.72 0.52
N LYS A 104 15.56 -23.02 0.53
CA LYS A 104 15.57 -23.87 -0.66
C LYS A 104 14.17 -24.01 -1.25
N ARG A 105 14.04 -23.80 -2.56
CA ARG A 105 12.79 -24.04 -3.30
C ARG A 105 12.34 -25.50 -3.15
N ILE A 106 11.11 -25.70 -2.66
CA ILE A 106 10.49 -27.03 -2.52
C ILE A 106 9.32 -27.26 -3.47
N GLY A 107 8.75 -26.20 -4.07
CA GLY A 107 7.70 -26.31 -5.07
C GLY A 107 6.95 -25.00 -5.28
N LYS A 108 5.76 -25.08 -5.89
CA LYS A 108 4.88 -23.95 -6.18
C LYS A 108 3.49 -24.16 -5.57
N VAL A 109 2.82 -23.07 -5.25
CA VAL A 109 1.44 -23.04 -4.80
C VAL A 109 0.61 -22.10 -5.69
N SER A 110 -0.67 -22.43 -5.81
CA SER A 110 -1.66 -21.59 -6.49
C SER A 110 -2.88 -21.45 -5.60
N ARG A 111 -3.47 -20.25 -5.55
CA ARG A 111 -4.69 -20.01 -4.78
C ARG A 111 -5.90 -20.54 -5.55
N SER A 112 -6.70 -21.36 -4.90
CA SER A 112 -7.98 -21.86 -5.41
C SER A 112 -8.98 -20.71 -5.49
N ALA A 113 -9.60 -20.49 -6.65
CA ALA A 113 -10.62 -19.44 -6.80
C ALA A 113 -11.89 -19.71 -5.98
N VAL A 114 -12.17 -20.98 -5.67
CA VAL A 114 -13.42 -21.39 -5.00
C VAL A 114 -13.29 -21.38 -3.48
N SER A 115 -12.17 -21.87 -2.95
CA SER A 115 -11.98 -22.03 -1.50
C SER A 115 -11.06 -20.98 -0.89
N GLU A 116 -10.47 -20.11 -1.73
CA GLU A 116 -9.41 -19.17 -1.37
C GLU A 116 -8.15 -19.78 -0.71
N GLN A 117 -8.11 -21.09 -0.55
CA GLN A 117 -6.97 -21.84 -0.02
C GLN A 117 -5.92 -22.09 -1.10
N TRP A 118 -4.66 -22.07 -0.69
CA TRP A 118 -3.52 -22.50 -1.47
C TRP A 118 -3.53 -24.01 -1.67
N LYS A 119 -3.22 -24.41 -2.91
CA LYS A 119 -3.09 -25.80 -3.35
C LYS A 119 -1.75 -25.98 -4.06
N SER A 120 -1.23 -27.20 -4.06
CA SER A 120 -0.03 -27.59 -4.79
C SER A 120 -0.18 -29.01 -5.32
N ASN A 121 0.48 -29.30 -6.44
CA ASN A 121 0.67 -30.66 -6.95
C ASN A 121 2.06 -31.21 -6.60
N ASP A 122 2.95 -30.39 -6.03
CA ASP A 122 4.30 -30.79 -5.69
C ASP A 122 4.30 -31.55 -4.36
N GLN A 123 4.71 -32.83 -4.38
CA GLN A 123 4.68 -33.70 -3.19
C GLN A 123 5.44 -33.12 -2.00
N ALA A 124 6.54 -32.39 -2.24
CA ALA A 124 7.33 -31.75 -1.20
C ALA A 124 6.62 -30.56 -0.53
N VAL A 125 5.58 -29.98 -1.15
CA VAL A 125 4.80 -28.86 -0.60
C VAL A 125 3.59 -29.34 0.18
N LEU A 126 2.98 -30.47 -0.21
CA LEU A 126 1.80 -31.05 0.42
C LEU A 126 1.85 -31.09 1.96
N PRO A 127 2.92 -31.56 2.63
CA PRO A 127 2.97 -31.60 4.10
C PRO A 127 2.97 -30.21 4.75
N HIS A 128 3.22 -29.15 3.98
CA HIS A 128 3.26 -27.77 4.46
C HIS A 128 2.00 -26.96 4.10
N LEU A 129 1.07 -27.50 3.31
CA LEU A 129 -0.09 -26.75 2.82
C LEU A 129 -0.98 -26.20 3.93
N ALA A 130 -1.21 -26.95 5.01
CA ALA A 130 -1.98 -26.46 6.16
C ALA A 130 -1.32 -25.21 6.76
N ARG A 131 -0.02 -25.28 7.04
CA ARG A 131 0.77 -24.15 7.56
C ARG A 131 0.79 -22.95 6.60
N ILE A 132 0.89 -23.19 5.30
CA ILE A 132 0.84 -22.13 4.28
C ILE A 132 -0.53 -21.45 4.29
N ASN A 133 -1.61 -22.22 4.34
CA ASN A 133 -2.97 -21.68 4.40
C ASN A 133 -3.21 -20.87 5.69
N ASP A 134 -2.76 -21.38 6.84
CA ASP A 134 -2.90 -20.67 8.11
C ASP A 134 -2.10 -19.37 8.12
N GLY A 135 -0.82 -19.43 7.73
CA GLY A 135 0.06 -18.25 7.73
C GLY A 135 -0.34 -17.19 6.71
N THR A 136 -0.85 -17.58 5.54
CA THR A 136 -1.33 -16.62 4.54
C THR A 136 -2.68 -16.01 4.89
N THR A 137 -3.56 -16.78 5.54
CA THR A 137 -4.81 -16.24 6.11
C THR A 137 -4.49 -15.21 7.18
N GLU A 138 -3.55 -15.53 8.07
CA GLU A 138 -3.08 -14.59 9.09
C GLU A 138 -2.50 -13.31 8.47
N LEU A 139 -1.65 -13.44 7.44
CA LEU A 139 -1.04 -12.31 6.75
C LEU A 139 -2.08 -11.41 6.06
N SER A 140 -3.04 -12.02 5.36
CA SER A 140 -4.16 -11.31 4.73
C SER A 140 -5.01 -10.57 5.77
N SER A 141 -5.33 -11.24 6.88
CA SER A 141 -6.05 -10.62 8.00
C SER A 141 -5.28 -9.43 8.57
N ARG A 142 -3.96 -9.53 8.74
CA ARG A 142 -3.10 -8.44 9.27
C ARG A 142 -3.03 -7.24 8.32
N GLN A 143 -2.87 -7.47 7.02
CA GLN A 143 -2.85 -6.41 6.02
C GLN A 143 -4.19 -5.67 5.97
N ASN A 144 -5.29 -6.41 5.98
CA ASN A 144 -6.63 -5.83 5.91
C ASN A 144 -7.09 -5.21 7.22
N PHE A 145 -6.60 -5.67 8.37
CA PHE A 145 -7.07 -5.20 9.66
C PHE A 145 -6.83 -3.72 9.89
N SER A 146 -5.68 -3.20 9.49
CA SER A 146 -5.40 -1.75 9.55
C SER A 146 -6.44 -0.94 8.76
N LEU A 147 -6.86 -1.45 7.59
CA LEU A 147 -7.88 -0.80 6.76
C LEU A 147 -9.27 -0.92 7.40
N ILE A 148 -9.61 -2.09 7.94
CA ILE A 148 -10.88 -2.33 8.65
C ILE A 148 -11.01 -1.40 9.85
N LEU A 149 -9.96 -1.27 10.67
CA LEU A 149 -9.96 -0.37 11.82
C LEU A 149 -10.20 1.08 11.37
N LYS A 150 -9.45 1.58 10.38
CA LYS A 150 -9.64 2.95 9.87
C LYS A 150 -11.03 3.18 9.26
N GLY A 151 -11.61 2.16 8.64
CA GLY A 151 -12.96 2.22 8.07
C GLY A 151 -14.08 2.25 9.13
N ASN A 152 -13.88 1.61 10.29
CA ASN A 152 -14.88 1.53 11.35
C ASN A 152 -14.72 2.60 12.44
N PHE A 153 -13.52 3.17 12.60
CA PHE A 153 -13.21 4.14 13.65
C PHE A 153 -12.60 5.41 13.06
N SER A 154 -13.41 6.47 12.96
CA SER A 154 -13.00 7.75 12.39
C SER A 154 -12.04 8.55 13.29
N GLU A 155 -11.86 8.11 14.53
CA GLU A 155 -10.89 8.65 15.50
C GLU A 155 -9.46 8.20 15.23
N ILE A 156 -9.26 7.15 14.42
CA ILE A 156 -7.93 6.63 14.06
C ILE A 156 -7.34 7.48 12.93
N LEU A 157 -6.17 8.06 13.18
CA LEU A 157 -5.37 8.76 12.16
C LEU A 157 -4.49 7.79 11.38
N ALA A 158 -3.79 6.92 12.09
CA ALA A 158 -2.81 6.02 11.52
C ALA A 158 -2.75 4.69 12.28
N THR A 159 -2.23 3.69 11.60
CA THR A 159 -1.95 2.37 12.16
C THR A 159 -0.57 1.94 11.68
N GLU A 160 0.21 1.31 12.54
CA GLU A 160 1.58 0.89 12.23
C GLU A 160 1.91 -0.43 12.93
N TRP A 161 2.30 -1.44 12.17
CA TRP A 161 2.74 -2.71 12.73
C TRP A 161 4.12 -2.54 13.39
N LYS A 162 4.21 -2.76 14.70
CA LYS A 162 5.49 -2.74 15.45
C LYS A 162 6.14 -4.11 15.51
N SER A 163 5.34 -5.16 15.42
CA SER A 163 5.80 -6.55 15.32
C SER A 163 4.75 -7.39 14.59
N THR A 164 5.04 -8.68 14.43
CA THR A 164 4.05 -9.66 13.97
C THR A 164 2.92 -9.88 14.98
N GLU A 165 2.94 -9.31 16.18
CA GLU A 165 1.89 -9.52 17.20
C GLU A 165 1.39 -8.20 17.80
N THR A 166 1.91 -7.06 17.32
CA THR A 166 1.63 -5.76 17.91
C THR A 166 1.34 -4.73 16.83
N LEU A 167 0.12 -4.18 16.87
CA LEU A 167 -0.31 -3.08 16.02
C LEU A 167 -0.45 -1.81 16.84
N GLU A 168 0.27 -0.77 16.47
CA GLU A 168 0.09 0.56 17.01
C GLU A 168 -1.07 1.27 16.30
N VAL A 169 -1.96 1.88 17.08
CA VAL A 169 -3.13 2.64 16.64
C VAL A 169 -2.97 4.07 17.17
N ILE A 170 -2.83 5.01 16.24
CA ILE A 170 -2.60 6.42 16.54
C ILE A 170 -3.91 7.19 16.37
N LEU A 171 -4.38 7.78 17.46
CA LEU A 171 -5.64 8.53 17.55
C LEU A 171 -5.43 10.03 17.37
N LYS A 172 -6.52 10.71 17.03
CA LYS A 172 -6.58 12.19 17.04
C LYS A 172 -6.35 12.77 18.46
N PRO A 173 -5.79 13.98 18.58
CA PRO A 173 -5.47 14.61 19.87
C PRO A 173 -6.65 14.73 20.84
N GLU A 174 -7.84 15.02 20.32
CA GLU A 174 -9.07 15.25 21.09
C GLU A 174 -9.72 13.98 21.64
N VAL A 175 -9.23 12.80 21.26
CA VAL A 175 -9.88 11.53 21.57
C VAL A 175 -9.48 11.04 22.97
N ASP A 176 -10.46 10.75 23.80
CA ASP A 176 -10.24 10.05 25.07
C ASP A 176 -9.77 8.61 24.80
N THR A 177 -8.49 8.37 25.08
CA THR A 177 -7.83 7.08 24.84
C THR A 177 -8.47 5.95 25.65
N VAL A 178 -8.94 6.22 26.87
CA VAL A 178 -9.55 5.20 27.76
C VAL A 178 -10.91 4.80 27.22
N ALA A 179 -11.77 5.79 26.93
CA ALA A 179 -13.10 5.53 26.40
C ALA A 179 -13.03 4.82 25.03
N PHE A 180 -12.12 5.27 24.16
CA PHE A 180 -11.89 4.65 22.85
C PHE A 180 -11.43 3.19 23.00
N SER A 181 -10.45 2.92 23.86
CA SER A 181 -9.89 1.57 24.04
C SER A 181 -10.94 0.57 24.53
N LYS A 182 -11.84 1.01 25.41
CA LYS A 182 -12.96 0.18 25.87
C LYS A 182 -13.92 -0.17 24.72
N ARG A 183 -14.36 0.83 23.97
CA ARG A 183 -15.25 0.64 22.81
C ARG A 183 -14.60 -0.21 21.71
N LEU A 184 -13.31 0.03 21.45
CA LEU A 184 -12.52 -0.74 20.50
C LEU A 184 -12.55 -2.23 20.88
N LYS A 185 -12.26 -2.56 22.14
CA LYS A 185 -12.27 -3.95 22.62
C LYS A 185 -13.62 -4.63 22.43
N GLU A 186 -14.72 -3.93 22.70
CA GLU A 186 -16.08 -4.49 22.57
C GLU A 186 -16.53 -4.73 21.11
N GLN A 187 -15.94 -4.00 20.15
CA GLN A 187 -16.33 -4.07 18.74
C GLN A 187 -15.36 -4.89 17.89
N VAL A 188 -14.07 -4.85 18.19
CA VAL A 188 -13.01 -5.40 17.32
C VAL A 188 -13.09 -6.91 17.18
N ASP A 189 -13.49 -7.62 18.23
CA ASP A 189 -13.72 -9.08 18.20
C ASP A 189 -14.84 -9.48 17.23
N LYS A 190 -15.71 -8.53 16.85
CA LYS A 190 -16.79 -8.73 15.86
C LYS A 190 -16.36 -8.38 14.44
N LEU A 191 -15.29 -7.61 14.28
CA LEU A 191 -14.84 -7.11 12.97
C LEU A 191 -13.97 -8.13 12.23
N ILE A 192 -13.15 -8.88 12.96
CA ILE A 192 -12.25 -9.88 12.36
C ILE A 192 -11.87 -10.95 13.38
N GLY A 193 -11.76 -12.20 12.92
CA GLY A 193 -11.17 -13.27 13.71
C GLY A 193 -9.67 -13.37 13.42
N PHE A 194 -8.81 -13.23 14.45
CA PHE A 194 -7.41 -13.61 14.32
C PHE A 194 -7.18 -15.05 14.80
N PRO A 195 -6.35 -15.84 14.13
CA PRO A 195 -5.98 -17.16 14.63
C PRO A 195 -5.07 -17.09 15.88
N ARG A 196 -4.43 -15.93 16.13
CA ARG A 196 -3.45 -15.70 17.19
C ARG A 196 -3.77 -14.48 18.04
N LEU A 197 -3.11 -14.39 19.19
CA LEU A 197 -3.09 -13.20 20.04
C LEU A 197 -2.59 -11.98 19.26
N LEU A 198 -3.26 -10.84 19.46
CA LEU A 198 -2.89 -9.57 18.86
C LEU A 198 -2.97 -8.48 19.93
N ASP A 199 -1.86 -7.83 20.21
CA ASP A 199 -1.81 -6.68 21.11
C ASP A 199 -1.96 -5.38 20.30
N LEU A 200 -2.88 -4.51 20.72
CA LEU A 200 -3.06 -3.18 20.17
C LEU A 200 -2.46 -2.14 21.11
N ILE A 201 -1.50 -1.36 20.63
CA ILE A 201 -1.00 -0.17 21.35
C ILE A 201 -1.83 1.02 20.90
N VAL A 202 -2.69 1.54 21.77
CA VAL A 202 -3.57 2.67 21.46
C VAL A 202 -3.00 3.93 22.12
N LYS A 203 -2.65 4.93 21.32
CA LYS A 203 -2.11 6.20 21.81
C LYS A 203 -2.64 7.38 21.01
N ARG A 204 -2.54 8.59 21.57
CA ARG A 204 -2.74 9.83 20.80
C ARG A 204 -1.45 10.25 20.09
N ILE A 205 -1.59 11.01 19.03
CA ILE A 205 -0.43 11.53 18.28
C ILE A 205 0.44 12.49 19.08
N ASP A 206 -0.15 13.24 20.01
CA ASP A 206 0.49 14.30 20.80
C ASP A 206 0.83 13.88 22.24
N ASN A 207 0.53 12.63 22.62
CA ASN A 207 0.73 12.14 23.98
C ASN A 207 1.46 10.79 23.96
N PRO A 208 2.59 10.66 24.69
CA PRO A 208 3.34 9.41 24.75
C PRO A 208 2.65 8.31 25.58
N TYR A 209 1.64 8.64 26.39
CA TYR A 209 0.87 7.66 27.14
C TYR A 209 0.04 6.78 26.19
N PHE A 210 0.04 5.47 26.45
CA PHE A 210 -0.66 4.48 25.64
C PHE A 210 -1.38 3.44 26.50
N ILE A 211 -2.39 2.81 25.91
CA ILE A 211 -3.13 1.69 26.50
C ILE A 211 -2.92 0.47 25.62
N ILE A 212 -2.62 -0.67 26.23
CA ILE A 212 -2.54 -1.95 25.52
C ILE A 212 -3.92 -2.63 25.57
N VAL A 213 -4.47 -2.92 24.40
CA VAL A 213 -5.70 -3.73 24.25
C VAL A 213 -5.31 -5.07 23.65
N ARG A 214 -5.36 -6.13 24.47
CA ARG A 214 -5.09 -7.50 24.04
C ARG A 214 -6.34 -8.14 23.44
N LEU A 215 -6.22 -8.63 22.22
CA LEU A 215 -7.26 -9.38 21.51
C LEU A 215 -6.90 -10.86 21.55
N ASN A 216 -7.88 -11.69 21.92
CA ASN A 216 -7.72 -13.14 22.00
C ASN A 216 -8.86 -13.82 21.26
N THR A 217 -8.69 -13.98 19.96
CA THR A 217 -9.74 -14.52 19.08
C THR A 217 -9.58 -16.03 18.94
N LYS A 218 -9.78 -16.76 20.05
CA LYS A 218 -10.27 -18.15 19.97
C LYS A 218 -11.66 -18.23 20.61
N PRO A 219 -12.74 -18.12 19.83
CA PRO A 219 -14.05 -18.59 20.26
C PRO A 219 -14.08 -20.10 20.05
N GLY A 220 -13.89 -20.89 21.11
CA GLY A 220 -13.96 -22.36 20.99
C GLY A 220 -13.40 -23.20 22.14
N LEU A 221 -12.71 -22.61 23.11
CA LEU A 221 -12.41 -23.28 24.37
C LEU A 221 -12.99 -22.43 25.50
N SER A 222 -14.25 -22.69 25.82
CA SER A 222 -14.75 -22.37 27.16
C SER A 222 -13.77 -23.00 28.17
N PRO A 223 -13.41 -22.31 29.27
CA PRO A 223 -12.77 -23.00 30.38
C PRO A 223 -13.69 -24.15 30.76
N ILE A 224 -13.19 -25.38 30.61
CA ILE A 224 -13.82 -26.57 31.17
C ILE A 224 -13.99 -26.23 32.65
N GLY A 225 -15.24 -26.22 33.10
CA GLY A 225 -15.60 -25.76 34.43
C GLY A 225 -14.75 -26.47 35.48
N GLU A 226 -14.14 -25.69 36.36
CA GLU A 226 -13.88 -26.17 37.70
C GLU A 226 -15.21 -26.08 38.46
N SER A 227 -15.77 -27.26 38.71
CA SER A 227 -16.86 -27.50 39.64
C SER A 227 -16.29 -27.74 41.02
#